data_AF-A0A7S0NL32-F1
#
_entry.id   AF-A0A7S0NL32-F1
#
_cell.length_a   1.000
_cell.length_b   1.000
_cell.length_c   1.000
_cell.angle_alpha   90.00
_cell.angle_beta   90.00
_cell.angle_gamma   90.00
#
_symmetry.space_group_name_H-M   'P 1'
#
loop_
_entity.id
_entity.type
_entity.pdbx_description
1 polymer ?
#
loop_
_entity_poly.entity_id
_entity_poly.type
_entity_poly.pdbx_seq_one_letter_code
_entity_poly.pdbx_strand_id
1 'polypeptide(L)'
;GRRWGAEMGDHDVTLAECVGLLSSESRERKFMGMVLVTKLVHGLDPESLRAVSEAEGFGRFLTSMLRATAVVNTAEEGEDDDLDDGLMMAMGDEERETKAEQVTASHALALAVCAALTRSPDVAADPSFQERIPIFAAAMRRANRYADLPVTAVGDACEACAAVIAAGGEEAEAVAGSLGLVAAAAAAAARAEAERTRQTPRARRAPAARARRRPMAPIAPGPSGVKKEEGLGSVDEDDEEEVEEEKEVVAADPPEFERART
;
A
#
# COMPACT_ATOMS: atom_id res chain seq x y z
N GLY A 1 37.64 5.21 34.46
CA GLY A 1 37.01 4.80 33.19
C GLY A 1 35.86 3.87 33.46
N ARG A 2 34.64 4.30 33.15
CA ARG A 2 33.51 3.40 32.87
C ARG A 2 32.86 3.95 31.61
N ARG A 3 32.94 3.13 30.56
CA ARG A 3 32.48 3.39 29.20
C ARG A 3 30.95 3.30 29.21
N TRP A 4 30.29 4.45 29.22
CA TRP A 4 28.89 4.57 28.80
C TRP A 4 28.97 5.02 27.35
N GLY A 5 28.72 4.11 26.41
CA GLY A 5 28.81 4.45 25.00
C GLY A 5 28.84 3.22 24.10
N ALA A 6 27.85 3.21 23.20
CA ALA A 6 27.49 2.24 22.18
C ALA A 6 26.54 1.13 22.67
N GLU A 7 25.37 1.03 22.02
CA GLU A 7 24.25 0.09 22.25
C GLU A 7 23.07 0.58 23.12
N MET A 8 22.73 1.87 23.09
CA MET A 8 21.30 2.21 22.95
C MET A 8 21.14 2.47 21.46
N GLY A 9 20.69 1.44 20.75
CA GLY A 9 20.61 1.48 19.29
C GLY A 9 19.63 2.57 18.90
N ASP A 10 19.88 3.24 17.78
CA ASP A 10 19.02 4.27 17.18
C ASP A 10 17.52 3.92 17.27
N HIS A 11 17.21 2.62 17.18
CA HIS A 11 15.89 2.03 17.32
C HIS A 11 15.19 2.26 18.69
N ASP A 12 15.90 2.19 19.82
CA ASP A 12 15.31 2.37 21.16
C ASP A 12 14.83 3.81 21.36
N VAL A 13 15.62 4.77 20.86
CA VAL A 13 15.28 6.19 20.89
C VAL A 13 14.07 6.46 19.99
N THR A 14 14.03 5.83 18.81
CA THR A 14 12.88 5.96 17.89
C THR A 14 11.61 5.26 18.39
N LEU A 15 11.73 4.19 19.18
CA LEU A 15 10.58 3.52 19.79
C LEU A 15 9.95 4.39 20.87
N ALA A 16 10.76 4.99 21.75
CA ALA A 16 10.29 5.90 22.77
C ALA A 16 9.58 7.12 22.16
N GLU A 17 10.15 7.69 21.09
CA GLU A 17 9.52 8.77 20.33
C GLU A 17 8.19 8.30 19.70
N CYS A 18 8.17 7.12 19.09
CA CYS A 18 6.96 6.55 18.50
C CYS A 18 5.83 6.39 19.52
N VAL A 19 6.12 5.76 20.67
CA VAL A 19 5.15 5.59 21.75
C VAL A 19 4.68 6.95 22.30
N GLY A 20 5.58 7.92 22.42
CA GLY A 20 5.24 9.28 22.85
C GLY A 20 4.29 9.99 21.88
N LEU A 21 4.53 9.87 20.57
CA LEU A 21 3.65 10.40 19.53
C LEU A 21 2.26 9.73 19.56
N LEU A 22 2.22 8.41 19.72
CA LEU A 22 0.99 7.61 19.75
C LEU A 22 0.15 7.80 21.01
N SER A 23 0.80 8.18 22.12
CA SER A 23 0.15 8.49 23.40
C SER A 23 -0.33 9.95 23.48
N SER A 24 0.01 10.80 22.50
CA SER A 24 -0.40 12.21 22.52
C SER A 24 -1.91 12.38 22.27
N GLU A 25 -2.55 13.33 22.94
CA GLU A 25 -3.95 13.69 22.64
C GLU A 25 -4.16 14.22 21.21
N SER A 26 -3.10 14.72 20.56
CA SER A 26 -3.16 15.24 19.18
C SER A 26 -3.28 14.11 18.15
N ARG A 27 -4.35 14.17 17.34
CA ARG A 27 -4.56 13.26 16.18
C ARG A 27 -3.39 13.30 15.20
N GLU A 28 -2.85 14.48 14.91
CA GLU A 28 -1.71 14.65 14.00
C GLU A 28 -0.46 13.93 14.53
N ARG A 29 -0.19 14.03 15.83
CA ARG A 29 0.91 13.32 16.47
C ARG A 29 0.71 11.81 16.43
N LYS A 30 -0.51 11.32 16.68
CA LYS A 30 -0.81 9.88 16.53
C LYS A 30 -0.63 9.41 15.09
N PHE A 31 -1.03 10.21 14.11
CA PHE A 31 -0.84 9.90 12.69
C PHE A 31 0.66 9.82 12.33
N MET A 32 1.47 10.79 12.78
CA MET A 32 2.92 10.73 12.61
C MET A 32 3.53 9.50 13.29
N GLY A 33 3.04 9.14 14.48
CA GLY A 33 3.43 7.91 15.18
C GLY A 33 3.14 6.66 14.34
N MET A 34 1.97 6.57 13.71
CA MET A 34 1.62 5.46 12.81
C MET A 34 2.55 5.38 11.59
N VAL A 35 2.87 6.51 10.96
CA VAL A 35 3.85 6.55 9.88
C VAL A 35 5.20 6.04 10.35
N LEU A 36 5.64 6.43 11.56
CA LEU A 36 6.89 5.95 12.13
C LEU A 36 6.87 4.44 12.39
N VAL A 37 5.78 3.87 12.91
CA VAL A 37 5.62 2.41 13.08
C VAL A 37 5.87 1.67 11.76
N THR A 38 5.30 2.14 10.65
CA THR A 38 5.49 1.48 9.34
C THR A 38 6.93 1.54 8.82
N LYS A 39 7.72 2.53 9.24
CA LYS A 39 9.15 2.64 8.89
C LYS A 39 10.03 1.74 9.77
N LEU A 40 9.68 1.62 11.06
CA LEU A 40 10.44 0.83 12.02
C LEU A 40 10.10 -0.67 11.98
N VAL A 41 9.03 -1.02 11.27
CA VAL A 41 8.35 -2.31 11.28
C VAL A 41 9.28 -3.53 11.18
N HIS A 42 10.29 -3.49 10.31
CA HIS A 42 11.20 -4.63 10.09
C HIS A 42 12.29 -4.78 11.16
N GLY A 43 12.44 -3.78 12.04
CA GLY A 43 13.43 -3.76 13.12
C GLY A 43 12.84 -3.89 14.53
N LEU A 44 11.51 -3.85 14.68
CA LEU A 44 10.87 -3.97 15.99
C LEU A 44 10.66 -5.44 16.37
N ASP A 45 11.13 -5.80 17.55
CA ASP A 45 10.84 -7.09 18.18
C ASP A 45 9.38 -7.15 18.70
N PRO A 46 8.87 -8.33 19.07
CA PRO A 46 7.49 -8.49 19.56
C PRO A 46 7.14 -7.69 20.81
N GLU A 47 8.08 -7.42 21.72
CA GLU A 47 7.86 -6.61 22.92
C GLU A 47 7.73 -5.12 22.55
N SER A 48 8.56 -4.65 21.62
CA SER A 48 8.46 -3.31 21.05
C SER A 48 7.11 -3.07 20.35
N LEU A 49 6.63 -4.03 19.55
CA LEU A 49 5.31 -3.96 18.92
C LEU A 49 4.17 -3.94 19.95
N ARG A 50 4.34 -4.68 21.06
CA ARG A 50 3.39 -4.66 22.17
C ARG A 50 3.34 -3.28 22.84
N ALA A 51 4.49 -2.68 23.15
CA ALA A 51 4.57 -1.34 23.72
C ALA A 51 3.89 -0.28 22.82
N VAL A 52 4.07 -0.38 21.50
CA VAL A 52 3.37 0.47 20.53
C VAL A 52 1.85 0.27 20.61
N SER A 53 1.39 -0.98 20.65
CA SER A 53 -0.05 -1.30 20.70
C SER A 53 -0.74 -0.81 21.98
N GLU A 54 0.01 -0.79 23.10
CA GLU A 54 -0.45 -0.38 24.42
C GLU A 54 -0.35 1.14 24.65
N ALA A 55 0.18 1.90 23.68
CA ALA A 55 0.26 3.36 23.76
C ALA A 55 -1.11 4.00 24.06
N GLU A 56 -1.13 5.02 24.92
CA GLU A 56 -2.36 5.51 25.52
C GLU A 56 -3.37 6.02 24.47
N GLY A 57 -4.57 5.45 24.48
CA GLY A 57 -5.65 5.80 23.55
C GLY A 57 -5.36 5.48 22.08
N PHE A 58 -4.25 4.80 21.77
CA PHE A 58 -3.88 4.49 20.39
C PHE A 58 -4.81 3.45 19.76
N GLY A 59 -5.16 2.39 20.49
CA GLY A 59 -6.08 1.37 19.99
C GLY A 59 -7.45 1.93 19.56
N ARG A 60 -7.99 2.90 20.32
CA ARG A 60 -9.24 3.61 19.97
C ARG A 60 -9.06 4.48 18.73
N PHE A 61 -7.96 5.21 18.65
CA PHE A 61 -7.62 6.04 17.49
C PHE A 61 -7.47 5.18 16.21
N LEU A 62 -6.76 4.06 16.29
CA LEU A 62 -6.58 3.12 15.18
C LEU A 62 -7.93 2.55 14.69
N THR A 63 -8.81 2.14 15.62
CA THR A 63 -10.14 1.67 15.26
C THR A 63 -11.01 2.79 14.67
N SER A 64 -10.92 4.03 15.18
CA SER A 64 -11.59 5.21 14.62
C SER A 64 -11.14 5.46 13.18
N MET A 65 -9.83 5.43 12.91
CA MET A 65 -9.27 5.59 11.56
C MET A 65 -9.79 4.53 10.59
N LEU A 66 -9.78 3.26 11.01
CA LEU A 66 -10.35 2.17 10.20
C LEU A 66 -11.85 2.38 9.92
N ARG A 67 -12.60 2.95 10.87
CA ARG A 67 -14.05 3.21 10.69
C ARG A 67 -14.38 4.54 10.03
N ALA A 68 -13.39 5.40 9.77
CA ALA A 68 -13.62 6.71 9.20
C ALA A 68 -14.31 6.61 7.82
N THR A 69 -15.18 7.57 7.53
CA THR A 69 -15.67 7.88 6.18
C THR A 69 -15.04 9.20 5.74
N ALA A 70 -15.13 9.53 4.44
CA ALA A 70 -14.72 10.84 3.94
C ALA A 70 -15.45 12.02 4.60
N VAL A 71 -16.64 11.77 5.17
CA VAL A 71 -17.47 12.75 5.88
C VAL A 71 -16.95 13.04 7.30
N VAL A 72 -16.32 12.06 7.96
CA VAL A 72 -15.94 12.17 9.40
C VAL A 72 -14.62 12.93 9.61
N ASN A 73 -13.78 13.07 8.59
CA ASN A 73 -12.49 13.77 8.72
C ASN A 73 -12.60 15.31 8.69
N THR A 74 -13.81 15.88 8.56
CA THR A 74 -14.03 17.33 8.46
C THR A 74 -14.63 17.96 9.71
N ALA A 75 -14.99 17.17 10.73
CA ALA A 75 -15.53 17.70 11.97
C ALA A 75 -14.39 17.97 12.98
N GLU A 76 -14.24 19.24 13.38
CA GLU A 76 -13.66 19.57 14.68
C GLU A 76 -14.41 18.79 15.77
N GLU A 77 -13.69 18.43 16.84
CA GLU A 77 -14.16 17.61 17.94
C GLU A 77 -15.53 18.05 18.47
N GLY A 78 -16.56 17.26 18.14
CA GLY A 78 -17.89 17.36 18.70
C GLY A 78 -18.53 15.98 18.66
N GLU A 79 -18.89 15.47 19.83
CA GLU A 79 -19.79 14.33 19.98
C GLU A 79 -21.08 14.59 19.20
N ASP A 80 -21.33 13.83 18.13
CA ASP A 80 -22.59 13.15 17.86
C ASP A 80 -22.47 12.33 16.57
N ASP A 81 -22.79 11.04 16.68
CA ASP A 81 -22.95 10.09 15.58
C ASP A 81 -24.17 10.48 14.75
N ASP A 82 -24.01 11.30 13.72
CA ASP A 82 -24.87 11.28 12.53
C ASP A 82 -24.17 11.92 11.31
N LEU A 83 -24.29 11.23 10.18
CA LEU A 83 -23.58 11.45 8.93
C LEU A 83 -23.89 12.83 8.33
N ASP A 84 -22.90 13.73 8.26
CA ASP A 84 -23.03 15.01 7.55
C ASP A 84 -22.80 14.85 6.04
N ASP A 85 -23.67 14.07 5.37
CA ASP A 85 -23.72 13.95 3.91
C ASP A 85 -23.97 15.33 3.24
N GLY A 86 -24.52 16.30 3.98
CA GLY A 86 -24.77 17.67 3.51
C GLY A 86 -23.50 18.47 3.25
N LEU A 87 -22.48 18.32 4.11
CA LEU A 87 -21.19 19.02 3.99
C LEU A 87 -20.36 18.53 2.80
N MET A 88 -20.37 17.23 2.51
CA MET A 88 -19.76 16.70 1.28
C MET A 88 -20.49 17.27 0.05
N MET A 89 -21.82 17.33 0.05
CA MET A 89 -22.58 17.89 -1.07
C MET A 89 -22.38 19.40 -1.30
N ALA A 90 -21.80 20.12 -0.32
CA ALA A 90 -21.42 21.53 -0.43
C ALA A 90 -19.99 21.76 -0.97
N MET A 91 -19.11 20.75 -0.93
CA MET A 91 -17.74 20.83 -1.44
C MET A 91 -17.68 20.78 -2.98
N GLY A 92 -16.66 21.42 -3.57
CA GLY A 92 -16.36 21.24 -4.99
C GLY A 92 -15.89 19.82 -5.29
N ASP A 93 -16.05 19.36 -6.53
CA ASP A 93 -15.70 17.98 -6.91
C ASP A 93 -14.21 17.66 -6.67
N GLU A 94 -13.30 18.59 -6.94
CA GLU A 94 -11.85 18.43 -6.67
C GLU A 94 -11.56 18.29 -5.16
N GLU A 95 -12.27 19.02 -4.32
CA GLU A 95 -12.10 18.94 -2.86
C GLU A 95 -12.64 17.62 -2.30
N ARG A 96 -13.71 17.08 -2.89
CA ARG A 96 -14.22 15.75 -2.56
C ARG A 96 -13.23 14.66 -2.95
N GLU A 97 -12.67 14.75 -4.15
CA GLU A 97 -11.72 13.77 -4.67
C GLU A 97 -10.47 13.71 -3.79
N THR A 98 -9.86 14.86 -3.50
CA THR A 98 -8.68 14.94 -2.61
C THR A 98 -8.97 14.42 -1.20
N LYS A 99 -10.15 14.68 -0.64
CA LYS A 99 -10.57 14.12 0.65
C LYS A 99 -10.76 12.61 0.60
N ALA A 100 -11.36 12.08 -0.46
CA ALA A 100 -11.53 10.65 -0.66
C ALA A 100 -10.17 9.93 -0.77
N GLU A 101 -9.21 10.53 -1.48
CA GLU A 101 -7.84 10.04 -1.57
C GLU A 101 -7.14 10.03 -0.21
N GLN A 102 -7.27 11.12 0.56
CA GLN A 102 -6.69 11.22 1.91
C GLN A 102 -7.26 10.15 2.86
N VAL A 103 -8.57 9.89 2.79
CA VAL A 103 -9.23 8.85 3.59
C VAL A 103 -8.76 7.46 3.16
N THR A 104 -8.63 7.22 1.85
CA THR A 104 -8.12 5.96 1.32
C THR A 104 -6.68 5.71 1.78
N ALA A 105 -5.81 6.73 1.71
CA ALA A 105 -4.44 6.67 2.22
C ALA A 105 -4.39 6.42 3.73
N SER A 106 -5.32 7.03 4.48
CA SER A 106 -5.47 6.84 5.92
C SER A 106 -5.88 5.41 6.29
N HIS A 107 -6.82 4.82 5.54
CA HIS A 107 -7.20 3.42 5.70
C HIS A 107 -6.05 2.48 5.36
N ALA A 108 -5.33 2.73 4.28
CA ALA A 108 -4.16 1.95 3.89
C ALA A 108 -3.08 1.96 4.98
N LEU A 109 -2.76 3.14 5.53
CA LEU A 109 -1.82 3.27 6.64
C LEU A 109 -2.30 2.50 7.89
N ALA A 110 -3.57 2.61 8.25
CA ALA A 110 -4.12 1.90 9.40
C ALA A 110 -4.07 0.37 9.24
N LEU A 111 -4.30 -0.15 8.04
CA LEU A 111 -4.18 -1.57 7.75
C LEU A 111 -2.72 -2.03 7.80
N ALA A 112 -1.78 -1.26 7.24
CA ALA A 112 -0.35 -1.54 7.33
C ALA A 112 0.15 -1.59 8.78
N VAL A 113 -0.35 -0.67 9.63
CA VAL A 113 -0.06 -0.68 11.07
C VAL A 113 -0.69 -1.87 11.77
N CYS A 114 -1.90 -2.29 11.39
CA CYS A 114 -2.48 -3.53 11.93
C CYS A 114 -1.60 -4.74 11.59
N ALA A 115 -1.22 -4.90 10.33
CA ALA A 115 -0.35 -6.00 9.88
C ALA A 115 0.98 -6.00 10.64
N ALA A 116 1.59 -4.82 10.80
CA ALA A 116 2.79 -4.62 11.59
C ALA A 116 2.68 -5.14 13.02
N LEU A 117 1.66 -4.67 13.74
CA LEU A 117 1.44 -4.97 15.15
C LEU A 117 1.14 -6.45 15.38
N THR A 118 0.34 -7.06 14.50
CA THR A 118 -0.05 -8.47 14.60
C THR A 118 1.10 -9.47 14.36
N ARG A 119 2.31 -9.00 14.01
CA ARG A 119 3.50 -9.85 14.05
C ARG A 119 3.91 -10.23 15.47
N SER A 120 3.48 -9.47 16.47
CA SER A 120 3.56 -9.88 17.87
C SER A 120 2.36 -10.79 18.20
N PRO A 121 2.58 -12.06 18.59
CA PRO A 121 1.49 -12.99 18.92
C PRO A 121 0.59 -12.48 20.05
N ASP A 122 1.17 -11.80 21.04
CA ASP A 122 0.43 -11.21 22.16
C ASP A 122 -0.55 -10.14 21.67
N VAL A 123 -0.11 -9.29 20.73
CA VAL A 123 -0.95 -8.25 20.14
C VAL A 123 -2.00 -8.85 19.22
N ALA A 124 -1.65 -9.88 18.44
CA ALA A 124 -2.60 -10.59 17.58
C ALA A 124 -3.69 -11.33 18.37
N ALA A 125 -3.36 -11.84 19.56
CA ALA A 125 -4.31 -12.50 20.46
C ALA A 125 -5.23 -11.51 21.21
N ASP A 126 -4.90 -10.21 21.22
CA ASP A 126 -5.66 -9.21 21.94
C ASP A 126 -7.12 -9.11 21.42
N PRO A 127 -8.14 -9.12 22.30
CA PRO A 127 -9.55 -9.06 21.90
C PRO A 127 -9.88 -7.86 21.00
N SER A 128 -9.21 -6.72 21.17
CA SER A 128 -9.44 -5.53 20.34
C SER A 128 -9.09 -5.74 18.86
N PHE A 129 -8.17 -6.67 18.55
CA PHE A 129 -7.85 -7.06 17.18
C PHE A 129 -8.86 -8.07 16.63
N GLN A 130 -9.43 -8.94 17.47
CA GLN A 130 -10.53 -9.83 17.06
C GLN A 130 -11.78 -9.02 16.66
N GLU A 131 -12.09 -7.95 17.39
CA GLU A 131 -13.18 -7.02 17.04
C GLU A 131 -12.99 -6.33 15.67
N ARG A 132 -11.77 -6.32 15.14
CA ARG A 132 -11.44 -5.76 13.81
C ARG A 132 -11.55 -6.77 12.67
N ILE A 133 -11.80 -8.06 12.94
CA ILE A 133 -11.98 -9.09 11.90
C ILE A 133 -13.04 -8.68 10.85
N PRO A 134 -14.22 -8.14 11.20
CA PRO A 134 -15.20 -7.66 10.21
C PRO A 134 -14.66 -6.54 9.32
N ILE A 135 -13.80 -5.67 9.87
CA ILE A 135 -13.16 -4.58 9.13
C ILE A 135 -12.17 -5.16 8.11
N PHE A 136 -11.30 -6.09 8.52
CA PHE A 136 -10.37 -6.74 7.59
C PHE A 136 -11.13 -7.47 6.49
N ALA A 137 -12.24 -8.15 6.81
CA ALA A 137 -13.10 -8.80 5.83
C ALA A 137 -13.65 -7.82 4.77
N ALA A 138 -14.10 -6.64 5.21
CA ALA A 138 -14.59 -5.60 4.32
C ALA A 138 -13.47 -5.02 3.43
N ALA A 139 -12.28 -4.80 3.99
CA ALA A 139 -11.11 -4.33 3.26
C ALA A 139 -10.67 -5.33 2.19
N MET A 140 -10.60 -6.63 2.51
CA MET A 140 -10.29 -7.70 1.55
C MET A 140 -11.26 -7.73 0.36
N ARG A 141 -12.55 -7.49 0.64
CA ARG A 141 -13.58 -7.42 -0.40
C ARG A 141 -13.56 -6.11 -1.18
N ARG A 142 -12.84 -5.09 -0.70
CA ARG A 142 -12.99 -3.70 -1.15
C ARG A 142 -14.44 -3.26 -1.13
N ALA A 143 -15.12 -3.55 -0.03
CA ALA A 143 -16.53 -3.22 0.15
C ALA A 143 -16.70 -1.80 0.71
N ASN A 144 -17.71 -1.09 0.23
CA ASN A 144 -18.10 0.23 0.73
C ASN A 144 -16.92 1.23 0.69
N ARG A 145 -16.56 1.80 1.84
CA ARG A 145 -15.44 2.74 2.02
C ARG A 145 -14.06 2.24 1.57
N TYR A 146 -13.91 0.93 1.36
CA TYR A 146 -12.65 0.31 0.95
C TYR A 146 -12.56 0.02 -0.56
N ALA A 147 -13.51 0.52 -1.35
CA ALA A 147 -13.61 0.26 -2.80
C ALA A 147 -12.28 0.55 -3.53
N ASP A 148 -11.62 1.64 -3.15
CA ASP A 148 -10.44 2.17 -3.84
C ASP A 148 -9.11 1.83 -3.15
N LEU A 149 -9.13 0.91 -2.17
CA LEU A 149 -7.90 0.50 -1.47
C LEU A 149 -6.86 -0.07 -2.46
N PRO A 150 -5.57 0.30 -2.35
CA PRO A 150 -4.53 -0.31 -3.14
C PRO A 150 -4.37 -1.80 -2.80
N VAL A 151 -3.78 -2.59 -3.72
CA VAL A 151 -3.57 -4.04 -3.51
C VAL A 151 -2.70 -4.32 -2.28
N THR A 152 -1.73 -3.44 -2.00
CA THR A 152 -0.87 -3.52 -0.82
C THR A 152 -1.67 -3.49 0.47
N ALA A 153 -2.58 -2.51 0.63
CA ALA A 153 -3.45 -2.41 1.80
C ALA A 153 -4.40 -3.61 1.95
N VAL A 154 -4.85 -4.19 0.83
CA VAL A 154 -5.62 -5.45 0.86
C VAL A 154 -4.75 -6.62 1.34
N GLY A 155 -3.47 -6.65 0.95
CA GLY A 155 -2.48 -7.60 1.46
C GLY A 155 -2.26 -7.44 2.96
N ASP A 156 -2.09 -6.21 3.44
CA ASP A 156 -1.93 -5.91 4.87
C ASP A 156 -3.14 -6.39 5.68
N ALA A 157 -4.36 -6.19 5.16
CA ALA A 157 -5.58 -6.72 5.78
C ALA A 157 -5.57 -8.26 5.85
N CYS A 158 -5.09 -8.94 4.80
CA CYS A 158 -4.94 -10.40 4.79
C CYS A 158 -3.93 -10.89 5.81
N GLU A 159 -2.75 -10.24 5.89
CA GLU A 159 -1.69 -10.58 6.84
C GLU A 159 -2.16 -10.39 8.29
N ALA A 160 -2.72 -9.21 8.60
CA ALA A 160 -3.25 -8.92 9.93
C ALA A 160 -4.32 -9.92 10.35
N CYS A 161 -5.28 -10.18 9.47
CA CYS A 161 -6.37 -11.08 9.78
C CYS A 161 -5.92 -12.53 9.95
N ALA A 162 -4.96 -13.01 9.16
CA ALA A 162 -4.40 -14.35 9.31
C ALA A 162 -3.71 -14.52 10.66
N ALA A 163 -2.92 -13.52 11.07
CA ALA A 163 -2.24 -13.53 12.37
C ALA A 163 -3.24 -13.52 13.54
N VAL A 164 -4.28 -12.69 13.48
CA VAL A 164 -5.33 -12.62 14.51
C VAL A 164 -6.10 -13.93 14.63
N ILE A 165 -6.46 -14.57 13.51
CA ILE A 165 -7.13 -15.87 13.55
C ILE A 165 -6.22 -16.95 14.14
N ALA A 166 -4.95 -16.99 13.73
CA ALA A 166 -3.98 -17.95 14.23
C ALA A 166 -3.73 -17.81 15.74
N ALA A 167 -3.76 -16.57 16.27
CA ALA A 167 -3.55 -16.28 17.68
C ALA A 167 -4.82 -16.36 18.53
N GLY A 168 -5.99 -16.03 17.96
CA GLY A 168 -7.27 -15.92 18.67
C GLY A 168 -8.04 -17.23 18.86
N GLY A 169 -7.58 -18.35 18.27
CA GLY A 169 -8.17 -19.67 18.46
C GLY A 169 -9.60 -19.81 17.91
N GLU A 170 -10.39 -20.70 18.53
CA GLU A 170 -11.70 -21.13 17.99
C GLU A 170 -12.72 -19.99 17.81
N GLU A 171 -12.70 -18.98 18.69
CA GLU A 171 -13.64 -17.83 18.58
C GLU A 171 -13.36 -16.97 17.35
N ALA A 172 -12.08 -16.64 17.12
CA ALA A 172 -11.67 -15.89 15.94
C ALA A 172 -11.92 -16.68 14.65
N GLU A 173 -11.71 -18.00 14.68
CA GLU A 173 -12.03 -18.90 13.56
C GLU A 173 -13.54 -18.95 13.27
N ALA A 174 -14.39 -18.99 14.30
CA ALA A 174 -15.84 -19.00 14.14
C ALA A 174 -16.34 -17.69 13.50
N VAL A 175 -15.84 -16.54 13.97
CA VAL A 175 -16.14 -15.23 13.36
C VAL A 175 -15.64 -15.19 11.91
N ALA A 176 -14.42 -15.63 11.66
CA ALA A 176 -13.83 -15.71 10.33
C ALA A 176 -14.65 -16.57 9.35
N GLY A 177 -15.13 -17.72 9.83
CA GLY A 177 -15.99 -18.64 9.09
C GLY A 177 -17.34 -18.01 8.75
N SER A 178 -18.00 -17.39 9.74
CA SER A 178 -19.29 -16.71 9.56
C SER A 178 -19.24 -15.58 8.53
N LEU A 179 -18.10 -14.91 8.46
CA LEU A 179 -17.86 -13.83 7.52
C LEU A 179 -17.43 -14.34 6.15
N GLY A 180 -17.04 -15.61 5.97
CA GLY A 180 -16.54 -16.12 4.69
C GLY A 180 -15.18 -15.54 4.30
N LEU A 181 -14.25 -15.47 5.26
CA LEU A 181 -12.94 -14.86 5.05
C LEU A 181 -12.04 -15.58 4.05
N VAL A 182 -12.07 -16.91 4.02
CA VAL A 182 -11.29 -17.69 3.04
C VAL A 182 -11.68 -17.31 1.60
N ALA A 183 -12.98 -17.14 1.35
CA ALA A 183 -13.47 -16.69 0.05
C ALA A 183 -13.06 -15.24 -0.26
N ALA A 184 -13.06 -14.36 0.75
CA ALA A 184 -12.60 -12.98 0.58
C ALA A 184 -11.10 -12.89 0.25
N ALA A 185 -10.26 -13.63 0.98
CA ALA A 185 -8.82 -13.70 0.75
C ALA A 185 -8.50 -14.30 -0.63
N ALA A 186 -9.20 -15.37 -1.03
CA ALA A 186 -9.04 -15.95 -2.37
C ALA A 186 -9.43 -14.97 -3.49
N ALA A 187 -10.53 -14.24 -3.32
CA ALA A 187 -10.95 -13.21 -4.27
C ALA A 187 -9.95 -12.04 -4.34
N ALA A 188 -9.39 -11.63 -3.20
CA ALA A 188 -8.34 -10.62 -3.12
C ALA A 188 -7.08 -11.07 -3.88
N ALA A 189 -6.60 -12.29 -3.65
CA ALA A 189 -5.45 -12.85 -4.34
C ALA A 189 -5.68 -12.94 -5.87
N ALA A 190 -6.87 -13.38 -6.29
CA ALA A 190 -7.22 -13.44 -7.71
C ALA A 190 -7.22 -12.05 -8.37
N ARG A 191 -7.69 -11.01 -7.66
CA ARG A 191 -7.66 -9.62 -8.14
C ARG A 191 -6.22 -9.10 -8.24
N ALA A 192 -5.39 -9.35 -7.22
CA ALA A 192 -3.98 -8.96 -7.22
C ALA A 192 -3.23 -9.56 -8.43
N GLU A 193 -3.47 -10.85 -8.73
CA GLU A 193 -2.88 -11.51 -9.90
C GLU A 193 -3.44 -10.97 -11.22
N ALA A 194 -4.74 -10.67 -11.28
CA ALA A 194 -5.35 -10.02 -12.45
C ALA A 194 -4.76 -8.61 -12.71
N GLU A 195 -4.42 -7.87 -11.67
CA GLU A 195 -3.77 -6.55 -11.79
C GLU A 195 -2.32 -6.67 -12.26
N ARG A 196 -1.56 -7.61 -11.69
CA ARG A 196 -0.19 -7.94 -12.11
C ARG A 196 -0.11 -8.37 -13.58
N THR A 197 -1.06 -9.18 -14.04
CA THR A 197 -1.14 -9.64 -15.44
C THR A 197 -1.58 -8.55 -16.42
N ARG A 198 -2.25 -7.48 -15.94
CA ARG A 198 -2.55 -6.28 -16.75
C ARG A 198 -1.35 -5.35 -16.88
N GLN A 199 -0.52 -5.25 -15.84
CA GLN A 199 0.67 -4.39 -15.82
C GLN A 199 1.89 -5.00 -16.53
N THR A 200 1.91 -6.32 -16.74
CA THR A 200 2.96 -6.96 -17.53
C THR A 200 2.72 -6.71 -19.03
N PRO A 201 3.65 -6.05 -19.75
CA PRO A 201 3.49 -5.87 -21.19
C PRO A 201 3.41 -7.26 -21.81
N ARG A 202 2.32 -7.54 -22.53
CA ARG A 202 2.17 -8.77 -23.32
C ARG A 202 3.34 -8.83 -24.29
N ALA A 203 4.36 -9.62 -23.95
CA ALA A 203 5.42 -9.96 -24.89
C ALA A 203 4.72 -10.47 -26.15
N ARG A 204 4.86 -9.72 -27.25
CA ARG A 204 4.33 -10.08 -28.57
C ARG A 204 4.78 -11.51 -28.83
N ARG A 205 3.87 -12.48 -28.71
CA ARG A 205 4.11 -13.85 -29.14
C ARG A 205 4.47 -13.75 -30.62
N ALA A 206 5.75 -13.97 -30.93
CA ALA A 206 6.21 -14.04 -32.31
C ALA A 206 5.33 -15.07 -33.04
N PRO A 207 4.82 -14.74 -34.24
CA PRO A 207 3.96 -15.65 -34.97
C PRO A 207 4.74 -16.95 -35.20
N ALA A 208 4.16 -18.07 -34.77
CA ALA A 208 4.74 -19.39 -34.95
C ALA A 208 5.06 -19.57 -36.44
N ALA A 209 6.36 -19.56 -36.77
CA ALA A 209 6.85 -19.85 -38.09
C ALA A 209 6.37 -21.25 -38.46
N ARG A 210 5.30 -21.31 -39.23
CA ARG A 210 4.72 -22.53 -39.77
C ARG A 210 5.72 -23.10 -40.76
N ALA A 211 6.67 -23.88 -40.26
CA ALA A 211 7.62 -24.64 -41.04
C ALA A 211 6.85 -25.64 -41.91
N ARG A 212 6.45 -25.19 -43.11
CA ARG A 212 5.98 -26.06 -44.18
C ARG A 212 7.15 -26.93 -44.61
N ARG A 213 7.27 -28.12 -44.01
CA ARG A 213 8.11 -29.20 -44.54
C ARG A 213 7.61 -29.53 -45.94
N ARG A 214 8.29 -29.04 -46.98
CA ARG A 214 8.18 -29.60 -48.33
C ARG A 214 9.01 -30.89 -48.36
N PRO A 215 8.50 -32.01 -48.88
CA PRO A 215 9.34 -33.19 -49.08
C PRO A 215 10.37 -32.91 -50.18
N MET A 216 11.64 -33.24 -49.91
CA MET A 216 12.72 -33.16 -50.90
C MET A 216 12.50 -34.20 -52.00
N ALA A 217 12.58 -33.76 -53.26
CA ALA A 217 12.78 -34.65 -54.39
C ALA A 217 14.27 -35.08 -54.46
N PRO A 218 14.58 -36.30 -54.92
CA PRO A 218 15.96 -36.76 -55.02
C PRO A 218 16.73 -36.07 -56.15
N ILE A 219 17.99 -35.77 -55.84
CA ILE A 219 18.98 -35.10 -56.68
C ILE A 219 19.40 -36.03 -57.82
N ALA A 220 19.32 -35.57 -59.07
CA ALA A 220 20.00 -36.17 -60.21
C ALA A 220 21.30 -35.41 -60.55
N PRO A 221 22.37 -36.07 -61.04
CA PRO A 221 23.70 -35.47 -61.16
C PRO A 221 23.96 -34.78 -62.52
N GLY A 222 24.35 -33.50 -62.46
CA GLY A 222 25.20 -32.75 -63.42
C GLY A 222 24.67 -32.53 -64.86
N PRO A 223 25.34 -31.70 -65.70
CA PRO A 223 26.69 -31.13 -65.53
C PRO A 223 26.86 -29.61 -65.82
N SER A 224 27.95 -29.07 -65.24
CA SER A 224 28.86 -27.99 -65.70
C SER A 224 28.35 -26.74 -66.45
N GLY A 225 28.69 -25.55 -65.91
CA GLY A 225 29.13 -24.42 -66.75
C GLY A 225 28.88 -22.99 -66.22
N VAL A 226 30.00 -22.27 -66.02
CA VAL A 226 30.18 -20.81 -66.28
C VAL A 226 29.83 -19.77 -65.17
N LYS A 227 30.92 -19.33 -64.50
CA LYS A 227 31.41 -17.97 -64.16
C LYS A 227 30.46 -16.75 -63.99
N LYS A 228 30.75 -16.05 -62.87
CA LYS A 228 31.04 -14.59 -62.66
C LYS A 228 29.93 -13.56 -62.34
N GLU A 229 30.40 -12.58 -61.54
CA GLU A 229 29.93 -11.21 -61.24
C GLU A 229 28.90 -11.07 -60.11
N GLU A 230 29.28 -10.52 -58.94
CA GLU A 230 29.54 -9.10 -58.59
C GLU A 230 28.33 -8.18 -58.79
N GLY A 231 27.93 -7.50 -57.70
CA GLY A 231 27.39 -6.16 -57.80
C GLY A 231 26.19 -5.80 -56.93
N LEU A 232 26.38 -4.70 -56.18
CA LEU A 232 25.41 -3.65 -55.78
C LEU A 232 24.59 -3.96 -54.50
N GLY A 233 24.71 -3.19 -53.41
CA GLY A 233 24.47 -1.74 -53.24
C GLY A 233 23.12 -1.60 -52.51
N SER A 234 22.86 -0.81 -51.45
CA SER A 234 23.25 0.51 -50.95
C SER A 234 22.87 0.54 -49.43
N VAL A 235 23.58 1.15 -48.48
CA VAL A 235 23.68 2.58 -48.06
C VAL A 235 22.39 3.39 -48.15
N ASP A 236 21.94 3.87 -46.98
CA ASP A 236 21.22 5.12 -46.61
C ASP A 236 20.89 4.89 -45.11
N GLU A 237 21.63 5.37 -44.10
CA GLU A 237 21.90 6.74 -43.62
C GLU A 237 20.64 7.61 -43.37
N ASP A 238 20.76 8.41 -42.30
CA ASP A 238 19.81 9.33 -41.66
C ASP A 238 18.81 8.64 -40.68
N ASP A 239 18.64 9.08 -39.43
CA ASP A 239 18.68 10.47 -38.94
C ASP A 239 18.89 10.52 -37.42
N GLU A 240 19.48 11.64 -36.98
CA GLU A 240 20.02 11.90 -35.66
C GLU A 240 19.00 12.53 -34.69
N GLU A 241 19.47 12.61 -33.44
CA GLU A 241 19.05 13.26 -32.19
C GLU A 241 18.00 14.39 -32.17
N GLU A 242 17.27 14.51 -31.05
CA GLU A 242 17.42 15.70 -30.18
C GLU A 242 16.77 15.51 -28.79
N VAL A 243 17.41 16.17 -27.81
CA VAL A 243 17.25 16.13 -26.36
C VAL A 243 16.85 17.53 -25.91
N GLU A 244 15.76 17.71 -25.16
CA GLU A 244 15.47 18.93 -24.37
C GLU A 244 14.40 18.58 -23.31
N GLU A 245 14.29 19.16 -22.12
CA GLU A 245 15.16 19.86 -21.18
C GLU A 245 14.34 19.94 -19.87
N GLU A 246 15.01 19.98 -18.73
CA GLU A 246 14.40 20.13 -17.41
C GLU A 246 13.80 21.54 -17.23
N LYS A 247 12.66 21.66 -16.54
CA LYS A 247 12.16 22.94 -16.02
C LYS A 247 11.98 22.91 -14.51
N GLU A 248 13.00 23.46 -13.86
CA GLU A 248 13.02 24.00 -12.52
C GLU A 248 12.06 25.22 -12.42
N VAL A 249 11.19 25.25 -11.40
CA VAL A 249 10.42 26.45 -11.03
C VAL A 249 10.56 26.70 -9.52
N VAL A 250 11.60 27.47 -9.21
CA VAL A 250 11.70 28.60 -8.27
C VAL A 250 10.71 28.65 -7.09
N ALA A 251 11.30 28.61 -5.90
CA ALA A 251 10.71 28.94 -4.60
C ALA A 251 10.19 30.39 -4.54
N ALA A 252 8.98 30.58 -4.03
CA ALA A 252 8.47 31.87 -3.59
C ALA A 252 8.58 31.96 -2.06
N ASP A 253 9.26 33.00 -1.57
CA ASP A 253 9.36 33.36 -0.16
C ASP A 253 7.97 33.63 0.48
N PRO A 254 7.79 33.31 1.77
CA PRO A 254 6.56 33.63 2.51
C PRO A 254 6.50 35.12 2.89
N PRO A 255 5.32 35.78 2.80
CA PRO A 255 5.17 37.15 3.30
C PRO A 255 5.23 37.24 4.83
N GLU A 256 5.90 38.30 5.29
CA GLU A 256 6.19 38.63 6.68
C GLU A 256 4.95 38.95 7.54
N PHE A 257 5.12 38.70 8.84
CA PHE A 257 4.24 39.05 9.97
C PHE A 257 3.75 40.51 9.95
N GLU A 258 2.44 40.71 10.11
CA GLU A 258 1.92 41.88 10.83
C GLU A 258 1.42 41.48 12.23
N ARG A 259 2.15 41.97 13.22
CA ARG A 259 1.72 42.07 14.61
C ARG A 259 0.63 43.13 14.72
N ALA A 260 -0.56 42.75 15.17
CA ALA A 260 -1.43 43.66 15.90
C ALA A 260 -1.40 43.30 17.39
N ARG A 261 -0.90 44.27 18.16
CA ARG A 261 -0.73 44.29 19.61
C ARG A 261 -2.02 44.78 20.28
N THR A 262 -2.13 44.40 21.56
CA THR A 262 -2.89 44.99 22.68
C THR A 262 -4.41 44.89 22.66
#